data_AF-A0A1C6K1I5-F1
#
_entry.id   AF-A0A1C6K1I5-F1
#
_cell.length_a   1.000
_cell.length_b   1.000
_cell.length_c   1.000
_cell.angle_alpha   90.00
_cell.angle_beta   90.00
_cell.angle_gamma   90.00
#
_symmetry.space_group_name_H-M   'P 1'
#
loop_
_entity.id
_entity.type
_entity.pdbx_description
1 polymer ?
#
loop_
_entity_poly.entity_id
_entity_poly.type
_entity_poly.pdbx_seq_one_letter_code
_entity_poly.pdbx_strand_id
1 'polypeptide(L)'
;MDLKIMKSTGKEWYDKCIGERFTIHSESKKGGRGKYVVRIPKHLRELMNGHMYGWVDKEHCILLKPLPCDYKLITLNNTLALIPVEEEQ
;
A
#
# COMPACT_ATOMS: atom_id res chain seq x y z
N MET A 1 -7.55 2.71 0.80
CA MET A 1 -6.91 1.38 0.67
C MET A 1 -5.52 1.61 0.14
N ASP A 2 -4.53 0.99 0.76
CA ASP A 2 -3.13 1.27 0.45
C ASP A 2 -2.47 0.03 -0.12
N LEU A 3 -1.33 0.23 -0.78
CA LEU A 3 -0.43 -0.83 -1.18
C LEU A 3 0.98 -0.56 -0.68
N LYS A 4 1.76 -1.64 -0.58
CA LYS A 4 3.20 -1.58 -0.36
C LYS A 4 3.93 -2.17 -1.55
N ILE A 5 4.92 -1.46 -2.07
CA ILE A 5 5.80 -1.98 -3.12
C ILE A 5 6.73 -3.03 -2.52
N MET A 6 6.77 -4.22 -3.11
CA MET A 6 7.56 -5.35 -2.64
C MET A 6 8.73 -5.69 -3.56
N LYS A 7 8.61 -5.40 -4.85
CA LYS A 7 9.65 -5.64 -5.86
C LYS A 7 9.46 -4.72 -7.08
N SER A 8 10.43 -4.73 -7.97
CA SER A 8 10.43 -4.01 -9.25
C SER A 8 11.33 -4.74 -10.25
N THR A 9 11.15 -4.52 -11.56
CA THR A 9 12.06 -5.02 -12.59
C THR A 9 13.15 -4.02 -12.97
N GLY A 10 13.18 -2.84 -12.33
CA GLY A 10 14.12 -1.76 -12.58
C GLY A 10 13.74 -0.84 -13.76
N LYS A 11 12.56 -1.03 -14.36
CA LYS A 11 12.07 -0.21 -15.48
C LYS A 11 10.94 0.73 -15.09
N GLU A 12 10.35 0.51 -13.92
CA GLU A 12 9.21 1.27 -13.44
C GLU A 12 9.67 2.51 -12.68
N TRP A 13 8.84 3.54 -12.65
CA TRP A 13 9.13 4.78 -11.92
C TRP A 13 9.28 4.59 -10.40
N TYR A 14 8.80 3.45 -9.88
CA TYR A 14 8.82 3.10 -8.47
C TYR A 14 9.93 2.09 -8.12
N ASP A 15 10.93 1.91 -8.98
CA ASP A 15 12.06 0.99 -8.77
C ASP A 15 12.80 1.23 -7.44
N LYS A 16 12.94 2.50 -7.06
CA LYS A 16 13.57 2.94 -5.80
C LYS A 16 12.62 3.04 -4.63
N CYS A 17 11.37 2.65 -4.80
CA CYS A 17 10.31 2.75 -3.79
C CYS A 17 9.99 1.40 -3.13
N ILE A 18 10.89 0.40 -3.20
CA ILE A 18 10.67 -0.90 -2.54
C ILE A 18 10.55 -0.68 -1.03
N GLY A 19 9.47 -1.17 -0.44
CA GLY A 19 9.12 -0.96 0.96
C GLY A 19 8.19 0.21 1.21
N GLU A 20 8.05 1.14 0.25
CA GLU A 20 7.20 2.32 0.39
C GLU A 20 5.71 2.00 0.25
N ARG A 21 4.91 2.83 0.91
CA ARG A 21 3.45 2.74 0.92
C ARG A 21 2.83 3.82 0.07
N PHE A 22 1.81 3.44 -0.69
CA PHE A 22 1.05 4.36 -1.53
C PHE A 22 -0.45 4.16 -1.39
N THR A 23 -1.19 5.27 -1.37
CA THR A 23 -2.65 5.24 -1.38
C THR A 23 -3.17 4.96 -2.77
N ILE A 24 -4.00 3.93 -2.89
CA ILE A 24 -4.66 3.56 -4.15
C ILE A 24 -5.75 4.58 -4.43
N HIS A 25 -5.67 5.20 -5.60
CA HIS A 25 -6.71 6.07 -6.13
C HIS A 25 -7.80 5.26 -6.84
N SER A 26 -7.39 4.31 -7.69
CA SER A 26 -8.31 3.42 -8.41
C SER A 26 -7.61 2.17 -8.92
N GLU A 27 -8.41 1.15 -9.28
CA GLU A 27 -7.92 0.07 -10.12
C GLU A 27 -8.00 0.47 -11.60
N SER A 28 -6.98 0.16 -12.38
CA SER A 28 -6.99 0.44 -13.82
C SER A 28 -8.00 -0.46 -14.55
N LYS A 29 -9.00 0.16 -15.20
CA LYS A 29 -10.04 -0.51 -16.00
C LYS A 29 -9.79 -0.20 -17.49
N LYS A 30 -9.31 -1.20 -18.27
CA LYS A 30 -8.72 -1.15 -19.65
C LYS A 30 -7.21 -0.87 -19.67
N GLY A 31 -6.51 -1.20 -20.78
CA GLY A 31 -5.12 -0.81 -21.12
C GLY A 31 -4.00 -1.21 -20.13
N GLY A 32 -4.13 -0.83 -18.86
CA GLY A 32 -3.31 -1.23 -17.73
C GLY A 32 -3.97 -2.30 -16.86
N ARG A 33 -4.62 -3.30 -17.47
CA ARG A 33 -5.12 -4.48 -16.75
C ARG A 33 -3.93 -5.08 -15.97
N GLY A 34 -4.07 -5.26 -14.66
CA GLY A 34 -2.96 -5.68 -13.80
C GLY A 34 -2.16 -4.54 -13.14
N LYS A 35 -2.66 -3.30 -13.17
CA LYS A 35 -2.06 -2.15 -12.45
C LYS A 35 -3.03 -1.46 -11.48
N TYR A 36 -2.50 -0.94 -10.39
CA TYR A 36 -3.15 0.03 -9.52
C TYR A 36 -2.75 1.45 -9.93
N VAL A 37 -3.69 2.38 -9.85
CA VAL A 37 -3.39 3.82 -9.92
C VAL A 37 -3.20 4.31 -8.50
N VAL A 38 -2.01 4.82 -8.19
CA VAL A 38 -1.68 5.35 -6.87
C VAL A 38 -1.48 6.85 -6.90
N ARG A 39 -1.75 7.52 -5.79
CA ARG A 39 -1.40 8.93 -5.61
C ARG A 39 0.07 9.05 -5.20
N ILE A 40 0.82 9.90 -5.91
CA ILE A 40 2.24 10.12 -5.64
C ILE A 40 2.40 11.27 -4.63
N PRO A 41 3.04 11.03 -3.46
CA PRO A 41 3.36 12.06 -2.48
C PRO A 41 4.18 13.19 -3.12
N LYS A 42 4.01 14.44 -2.65
CA LYS A 42 4.66 15.62 -3.25
C LYS A 42 6.18 15.46 -3.39
N HIS A 43 6.83 14.86 -2.38
CA HIS A 43 8.27 14.63 -2.36
C HIS A 43 8.78 13.56 -3.34
N LEU A 44 7.89 12.71 -3.89
CA LEU A 44 8.24 11.66 -4.86
C LEU A 44 7.79 11.98 -6.29
N ARG A 45 7.12 13.11 -6.53
CA ARG A 45 6.58 13.44 -7.86
C ARG A 45 7.66 13.61 -8.93
N GLU A 46 8.88 13.96 -8.53
CA GLU A 46 10.02 14.08 -9.44
C GLU A 46 10.35 12.74 -10.13
N LEU A 47 10.10 11.59 -9.47
CA LEU A 47 10.26 10.26 -10.06
C LEU A 47 9.33 10.03 -11.28
N MET A 48 8.28 10.84 -11.39
CA MET A 48 7.27 10.78 -12.43
C MET A 48 7.09 12.14 -13.11
N ASN A 49 8.16 12.92 -13.28
CA ASN A 49 8.13 14.21 -14.00
C ASN A 49 7.03 15.17 -13.51
N GLY A 50 6.74 15.17 -12.20
CA GLY A 50 5.73 16.02 -11.59
C GLY A 50 4.30 15.47 -11.59
N HIS A 51 4.05 14.30 -12.19
CA HIS A 51 2.72 13.71 -12.21
C HIS A 51 2.21 13.37 -10.79
N MET A 52 0.91 13.59 -10.57
CA MET A 52 0.26 13.33 -9.28
C MET A 52 -0.13 11.87 -9.07
N TYR A 53 -0.17 11.10 -10.15
CA TYR A 53 -0.59 9.70 -10.15
C TYR A 53 0.40 8.86 -10.93
N GLY A 54 0.58 7.62 -10.48
CA GLY A 54 1.43 6.64 -11.13
C GLY A 54 0.75 5.28 -11.18
N TRP A 55 1.15 4.46 -12.14
CA TRP A 55 0.72 3.07 -12.19
C TRP A 55 1.72 2.17 -11.49
N VAL A 56 1.21 1.25 -10.69
CA VAL A 56 1.98 0.21 -9.99
C VAL A 56 1.46 -1.14 -10.43
N ASP A 57 2.34 -2.06 -10.82
CA ASP A 57 1.92 -3.41 -11.20
C ASP A 57 1.43 -4.18 -9.98
N LYS A 58 0.27 -4.86 -10.12
CA LYS A 58 -0.34 -5.62 -9.02
C LYS A 58 0.63 -6.69 -8.49
N GLU A 59 1.38 -7.33 -9.39
CA GLU A 59 2.36 -8.36 -9.05
C GLU A 59 3.56 -7.84 -8.25
N HIS A 60 3.80 -6.51 -8.25
CA HIS A 60 4.91 -5.87 -7.57
C HIS A 60 4.55 -5.38 -6.17
N CYS A 61 3.29 -5.52 -5.76
CA CYS A 61 2.79 -4.93 -4.53
C CYS A 61 1.90 -5.90 -3.73
N ILE A 62 1.73 -5.58 -2.46
CA ILE A 62 0.71 -6.19 -1.60
C ILE A 62 -0.28 -5.13 -1.16
N LEU A 63 -1.55 -5.52 -1.09
CA LEU A 63 -2.61 -4.67 -0.59
C LEU A 63 -2.58 -4.65 0.95
N LEU A 64 -2.54 -3.45 1.51
CA LEU A 64 -2.71 -3.23 2.93
C LEU A 64 -4.19 -3.04 3.19
N LYS A 65 -4.82 -4.09 3.72
CA LYS A 65 -6.20 -4.01 4.20
C LYS A 65 -6.22 -3.27 5.54
N PRO A 66 -7.16 -2.33 5.75
CA PRO A 66 -7.42 -1.85 7.10
C PRO A 66 -7.83 -3.04 7.96
N LEU A 67 -7.44 -3.01 9.23
CA LEU A 67 -7.90 -3.98 10.20
C LEU A 67 -9.43 -3.86 10.34
N PRO A 68 -10.16 -4.98 10.42
CA PRO A 68 -11.63 -4.98 10.42
C PRO A 68 -12.25 -4.31 11.66
N CYS A 69 -11.50 -4.26 12.76
CA CYS A 69 -11.87 -3.63 14.01
C CYS A 69 -10.61 -3.07 14.68
N ASP A 70 -10.81 -2.32 15.77
CA ASP A 70 -9.69 -1.92 16.62
C ASP A 70 -9.12 -3.14 17.35
N TYR A 71 -7.80 -3.15 17.54
CA TYR A 71 -7.10 -4.18 18.28
C TYR A 71 -6.35 -3.56 19.45
N LYS A 72 -6.38 -4.24 20.60
CA LYS A 72 -5.57 -3.90 21.75
C LYS A 72 -4.35 -4.81 21.80
N LEU A 73 -3.17 -4.22 21.98
CA LEU A 73 -1.95 -4.98 22.27
C LEU A 73 -1.94 -5.36 23.75
N ILE A 74 -1.84 -6.65 24.03
CA ILE A 74 -1.73 -7.19 25.39
C ILE A 74 -0.48 -8.05 25.52
N THR A 75 -0.05 -8.29 26.76
CA THR A 75 1.02 -9.25 27.06
C THR A 75 0.41 -10.47 27.75
N LEU A 76 0.59 -11.65 27.15
CA LEU A 76 0.17 -12.96 27.66
C LEU A 76 1.41 -13.83 27.81
N ASN A 77 1.74 -14.26 29.03
CA ASN A 77 2.89 -15.13 29.31
C ASN A 77 4.20 -14.61 28.67
N ASN A 78 4.54 -13.33 28.92
CA ASN A 78 5.70 -12.64 28.30
C ASN A 78 5.67 -12.53 26.76
N THR A 79 4.55 -12.84 26.11
CA THR A 79 4.39 -12.74 24.67
C THR A 79 3.39 -11.64 24.32
N LEU A 80 3.70 -10.81 23.33
CA LEU A 80 2.79 -9.78 22.82
C LEU A 80 1.73 -10.41 21.92
N ALA A 81 0.46 -10.09 22.17
CA ALA A 81 -0.69 -10.54 21.37
C ALA A 81 -1.62 -9.36 21.04
N LEU A 82 -2.18 -9.36 19.83
CA LEU A 82 -3.22 -8.42 19.42
C LEU A 82 -4.59 -9.09 19.60
N ILE A 83 -5.47 -8.48 20.39
CA ILE A 83 -6.85 -8.94 20.59
C ILE A 83 -7.83 -7.91 20.00
N PRO A 84 -8.88 -8.34 19.29
CA PRO A 84 -9.91 -7.42 18.79
C PRO A 84 -10.62 -6.75 19.98
N VAL A 85 -10.92 -5.47 19.86
CA VAL A 85 -11.78 -4.74 20.78
C VAL A 85 -13.21 -4.98 20.31
N GLU A 86 -13.96 -5.77 21.06
CA GLU A 86 -15.41 -5.88 20.87
C GLU A 86 -16.06 -4.60 21.40
N GLU A 87 -16.77 -3.86 20.55
CA GLU A 87 -17.65 -2.78 21.03
C GLU A 87 -18.83 -3.44 21.75
N GLU A 88 -18.91 -3.30 23.08
CA GLU A 88 -20.14 -3.58 23.81
C GLU A 88 -21.22 -2.63 23.29
N GLN A 89 -22.21 -3.18 22.59
CA GLN A 89 -23.42 -2.45 22.15
C GLN A 89 -24.34 -2.13 23.32
#